data_AF-A0A9F3QTG4-F1
#
_entry.id   AF-A0A9F3QTG4-F1
#
_cell.length_a   1.000
_cell.length_b   1.000
_cell.length_c   1.000
_cell.angle_alpha   90.00
_cell.angle_beta   90.00
_cell.angle_gamma   90.00
#
_symmetry.space_group_name_H-M   'P 1'
#
loop_
_entity.id
_entity.type
_entity.pdbx_description
1 polymer ?
#
loop_
_entity_poly.entity_id
_entity_poly.type
_entity_poly.pdbx_seq_one_letter_code
_entity_poly.pdbx_strand_id
1 'polypeptide(L)'
;MFQKETVRVEVCKCIMEAFIKHQQESTKDPVILNALLHVCKTMHDSVNALTLEDEKRTLASLINGFIRMVSFGRDFEQQLNFYVEARSMFCHLEPVLVQLIHSVNQLAMETRKVMKGNHSRKTAAFVRACVAFCFITIPSLTSIFTRLNLYLHSGQVALANQCLSQADAFFRAAISLVPEVPKMISIDGKLRPSEAYLLEFLCNFFSTLLIIPDHPEQGVLFLVRGLLNVIQDYTWEDNSDDKIKIYTNVVHLLSAMSQETYIYHIDKVESNDTLYGGDTKFLAETSRLCETVISQILEHLKNLGKDETLKRQSHLALCFFNSLLAHADLRNNKLNQLAVNLWNLAQKHGFADTKTTVKTLEYIKLQSKHPELSHFTELVLRLPLQSRT
;
A
#
# COMPACT_ATOMS: atom_id res chain seq x y z
N MET A 1 5.32 -49.35 0.15
CA MET A 1 6.17 -48.23 0.63
C MET A 1 5.33 -46.96 0.76
N PHE A 2 4.64 -46.53 -0.31
CA PHE A 2 3.74 -45.37 -0.32
C PHE A 2 2.67 -45.34 0.78
N GLN A 3 1.96 -46.44 1.07
CA GLN A 3 0.97 -46.47 2.16
C GLN A 3 1.55 -46.14 3.55
N LYS A 4 2.80 -46.53 3.83
CA LYS A 4 3.43 -46.24 5.13
C LYS A 4 3.79 -44.76 5.25
N GLU A 5 4.15 -44.13 4.14
CA GLU A 5 4.50 -42.72 4.08
C GLU A 5 3.27 -41.82 4.18
N THR A 6 2.18 -42.17 3.48
CA THR A 6 0.88 -41.49 3.62
C THR A 6 0.35 -41.58 5.05
N VAL A 7 0.42 -42.76 5.68
CA VAL A 7 0.01 -42.94 7.09
C VAL A 7 0.89 -42.10 8.04
N ARG A 8 2.20 -42.02 7.78
CA ARG A 8 3.10 -41.18 8.59
C ARG A 8 2.73 -39.70 8.53
N VAL A 9 2.44 -39.18 7.34
CA VAL A 9 2.04 -37.78 7.15
C VAL A 9 0.71 -37.51 7.85
N GLU A 10 -0.25 -38.43 7.75
CA GLU A 10 -1.54 -38.27 8.41
C GLU A 10 -1.43 -38.25 9.94
N VAL A 11 -0.60 -39.13 10.52
CA VAL A 11 -0.29 -39.09 11.96
C VAL A 11 0.37 -37.75 12.34
N CYS A 12 1.26 -37.23 11.51
CA CYS A 12 1.87 -35.91 11.75
C CYS A 12 0.82 -34.78 11.74
N LYS A 13 -0.14 -34.83 10.81
CA LYS A 13 -1.27 -33.88 10.77
C LYS A 13 -2.08 -33.97 12.07
N CYS A 14 -2.47 -35.17 12.51
CA CYS A 14 -3.22 -35.36 13.76
C CYS A 14 -2.46 -34.85 15.00
N ILE A 15 -1.14 -35.10 15.08
CA ILE A 15 -0.30 -34.59 16.17
C ILE A 15 -0.33 -33.06 16.18
N MET A 16 -0.19 -32.43 15.01
CA MET A 16 -0.18 -30.97 14.91
C MET A 16 -1.54 -30.35 15.20
N GLU A 17 -2.63 -30.97 14.74
CA GLU A 17 -3.99 -30.55 15.07
C GLU A 17 -4.25 -30.61 16.58
N ALA A 18 -3.85 -31.71 17.21
CA ALA A 18 -3.95 -31.86 18.66
C ALA A 18 -3.10 -30.81 19.40
N PHE A 19 -1.86 -30.60 18.96
CA PHE A 19 -0.97 -29.59 19.54
C PHE A 19 -1.59 -28.19 19.44
N ILE A 20 -2.03 -27.77 18.25
CA ILE A 20 -2.62 -26.44 18.04
C ILE A 20 -3.91 -26.26 18.85
N LYS A 21 -4.72 -27.31 18.98
CA LYS A 21 -5.99 -27.26 19.70
C LYS A 21 -5.81 -27.20 21.22
N HIS A 22 -4.81 -27.89 21.76
CA HIS A 22 -4.68 -28.10 23.19
C HIS A 22 -3.57 -27.29 23.85
N GLN A 23 -2.55 -26.85 23.10
CA GLN A 23 -1.49 -26.01 23.62
C GLN A 23 -2.00 -24.58 23.84
N GLN A 24 -2.05 -24.14 25.11
CA GLN A 24 -2.51 -22.79 25.46
C GLN A 24 -1.37 -21.79 25.60
N GLU A 25 -0.21 -22.23 26.11
CA GLU A 25 0.94 -21.36 26.34
C GLU A 25 1.98 -21.49 25.24
N SER A 26 2.72 -20.42 24.96
CA SER A 26 3.85 -20.47 24.05
C SER A 26 4.97 -21.34 24.62
N THR A 27 5.73 -21.99 23.74
CA THR A 27 6.83 -22.88 24.12
C THR A 27 8.18 -22.38 23.63
N LYS A 28 9.19 -22.65 24.45
CA LYS A 28 10.62 -22.44 24.18
C LYS A 28 11.46 -23.67 24.53
N ASP A 29 10.80 -24.76 24.92
CA ASP A 29 11.47 -25.99 25.33
C ASP A 29 12.15 -26.63 24.11
N PRO A 30 13.49 -26.79 24.09
CA PRO A 30 14.19 -27.33 22.93
C PRO A 30 13.75 -28.73 22.53
N VAL A 31 13.31 -29.58 23.47
CA VAL A 31 12.85 -30.94 23.17
C VAL A 31 11.51 -30.89 22.44
N ILE A 32 10.57 -30.07 22.95
CA ILE A 32 9.27 -29.87 22.29
C ILE A 32 9.48 -29.25 20.91
N LEU A 33 10.31 -28.20 20.83
CA LEU A 33 10.60 -27.51 19.57
C LEU A 33 11.20 -28.47 18.55
N ASN A 34 12.25 -29.21 18.88
CA ASN A 34 12.89 -30.15 17.95
C ASN A 34 11.95 -31.28 17.51
N ALA A 35 11.13 -31.80 18.43
CA ALA A 35 10.15 -32.84 18.11
C ALA A 35 9.09 -32.32 17.12
N LEU A 36 8.48 -31.17 17.40
CA LEU A 36 7.46 -30.58 16.53
C LEU A 36 8.06 -30.08 15.21
N LEU A 37 9.29 -29.59 15.21
CA LEU A 37 10.01 -29.23 14.00
C LEU A 37 10.18 -30.44 13.09
N HIS A 38 10.53 -31.61 13.66
CA HIS A 38 10.61 -32.86 12.90
C HIS A 38 9.26 -33.30 12.33
N VAL A 39 8.17 -33.13 13.10
CA VAL A 39 6.80 -33.42 12.63
C VAL A 39 6.42 -32.47 11.48
N CYS A 40 6.63 -31.17 11.63
CA CYS A 40 6.37 -30.18 10.59
C CYS A 40 7.22 -30.42 9.34
N LYS A 41 8.50 -30.79 9.50
CA LYS A 41 9.38 -31.15 8.39
C LYS A 41 8.87 -32.37 7.63
N THR A 42 8.46 -33.41 8.35
CA THR A 42 7.88 -34.63 7.74
C THR A 42 6.64 -34.28 6.91
N MET A 43 5.78 -33.38 7.40
CA MET A 43 4.63 -32.89 6.63
C MET A 43 5.05 -32.08 5.40
N HIS A 44 5.99 -31.15 5.54
CA HIS A 44 6.50 -30.35 4.43
C HIS A 44 7.13 -31.21 3.34
N ASP A 45 7.98 -32.17 3.71
CA ASP A 45 8.71 -33.04 2.78
C ASP A 45 7.78 -33.96 1.98
N SER A 46 6.51 -34.09 2.39
CA SER A 46 5.49 -34.80 1.61
C SER A 46 4.90 -34.01 0.45
N VAL A 47 5.12 -32.68 0.42
CA VAL A 47 4.62 -31.79 -0.63
C VAL A 47 5.44 -32.00 -1.91
N ASN A 48 4.75 -32.28 -3.01
CA ASN A 48 5.36 -32.50 -4.31
C ASN A 48 4.51 -31.86 -5.44
N ALA A 49 4.91 -32.04 -6.69
CA ALA A 49 4.26 -31.45 -7.86
C ALA A 49 2.79 -31.89 -8.05
N LEU A 50 2.37 -32.99 -7.44
CA LEU A 50 1.01 -33.53 -7.50
C LEU A 50 0.15 -33.13 -6.29
N THR A 51 0.73 -32.47 -5.28
CA THR A 51 -0.02 -32.03 -4.10
C THR A 51 -0.98 -30.91 -4.47
N LEU A 52 -2.26 -31.10 -4.15
CA LEU A 52 -3.31 -30.12 -4.40
C LEU A 52 -3.08 -28.84 -3.58
N GLU A 53 -3.50 -27.70 -4.13
CA GLU A 53 -3.36 -26.40 -3.46
C GLU A 53 -4.08 -26.35 -2.11
N ASP A 54 -5.24 -27.00 -1.98
CA ASP A 54 -5.96 -27.10 -0.70
C ASP A 54 -5.21 -27.91 0.35
N GLU A 55 -4.49 -28.96 -0.08
CA GLU A 55 -3.64 -29.74 0.82
C GLU A 55 -2.41 -28.93 1.26
N LYS A 56 -1.75 -28.23 0.33
CA LYS A 56 -0.65 -27.30 0.67
C LYS A 56 -1.11 -26.25 1.69
N ARG A 57 -2.30 -25.69 1.50
CA ARG A 57 -2.91 -24.72 2.42
C ARG A 57 -3.15 -25.32 3.80
N THR A 58 -3.62 -26.56 3.87
CA THR A 58 -3.86 -27.28 5.13
C THR A 58 -2.56 -27.52 5.88
N LEU A 59 -1.54 -28.05 5.19
CA LEU A 59 -0.21 -28.29 5.77
C LEU A 59 0.44 -26.98 6.25
N ALA A 60 0.38 -25.93 5.44
CA ALA A 60 0.91 -24.62 5.80
C ALA A 60 0.16 -24.02 7.01
N SER A 61 -1.15 -24.22 7.14
CA SER A 61 -1.92 -23.78 8.31
C SER A 61 -1.43 -24.45 9.60
N LEU A 62 -1.18 -25.75 9.57
CA LEU A 62 -0.65 -26.49 10.73
C LEU A 62 0.77 -26.02 11.10
N ILE A 63 1.64 -25.85 10.12
CA ILE A 63 3.01 -25.33 10.33
C ILE A 63 2.96 -23.90 10.88
N ASN A 64 2.08 -23.05 10.35
CA ASN A 64 1.89 -21.68 10.84
C ASN A 64 1.36 -21.65 12.28
N GLY A 65 0.46 -22.58 12.62
CA GLY A 65 -0.01 -22.78 14.00
C GLY A 65 1.16 -23.07 14.94
N PHE A 66 2.07 -23.97 14.57
CA PHE A 66 3.29 -24.22 15.33
C PHE A 66 4.19 -22.98 15.46
N ILE A 67 4.51 -22.33 14.34
CA ILE A 67 5.41 -21.16 14.31
C ILE A 67 4.90 -20.06 15.26
N ARG A 68 3.58 -19.84 15.33
CA ARG A 68 2.96 -18.86 16.22
C ARG A 68 3.06 -19.22 17.71
N MET A 69 3.20 -20.50 18.04
CA MET A 69 3.35 -20.97 19.43
C MET A 69 4.80 -20.93 19.92
N VAL A 70 5.78 -20.74 19.04
CA VAL A 70 7.19 -20.62 19.43
C VAL A 70 7.49 -19.21 19.91
N SER A 71 7.89 -19.06 21.18
CA SER A 71 8.26 -17.77 21.74
C SER A 71 9.46 -17.86 22.68
N PHE A 72 10.56 -17.21 22.32
CA PHE A 72 11.74 -17.06 23.17
C PHE A 72 11.66 -15.81 24.08
N GLY A 73 10.49 -15.20 24.20
CA GLY A 73 10.26 -14.02 25.03
C GLY A 73 11.10 -12.82 24.57
N ARG A 74 12.01 -12.36 25.43
CA ARG A 74 12.90 -11.21 25.14
C ARG A 74 14.21 -11.60 24.45
N ASP A 75 14.45 -12.89 24.21
CA ASP A 75 15.59 -13.33 23.41
C ASP A 75 15.25 -13.20 21.92
N PHE A 76 15.33 -11.96 21.43
CA PHE A 76 14.99 -11.63 20.05
C PHE A 76 15.96 -12.24 19.04
N GLU A 77 17.23 -12.43 19.40
CA GLU A 77 18.23 -13.07 18.55
C GLU A 77 17.89 -14.55 18.34
N GLN A 78 17.57 -15.27 19.43
CA GLN A 78 17.13 -16.66 19.33
C GLN A 78 15.82 -16.81 18.54
N GLN A 79 14.87 -15.88 18.72
CA GLN A 79 13.64 -15.86 17.94
C GLN A 79 13.90 -15.66 16.44
N LEU A 80 14.79 -14.74 16.06
CA LEU A 80 15.15 -14.52 14.67
C LEU A 80 15.87 -15.74 14.07
N ASN A 81 16.78 -16.37 14.83
CA ASN A 81 17.47 -17.59 14.39
C ASN A 81 16.48 -18.73 14.09
N PHE A 82 15.46 -18.90 14.94
CA PHE A 82 14.38 -19.84 14.67
C PHE A 82 13.65 -19.54 13.35
N TYR A 83 13.34 -18.27 13.07
CA TYR A 83 12.70 -17.90 11.78
C TYR A 83 13.62 -18.11 10.57
N VAL A 84 14.94 -17.91 10.72
CA VAL A 84 15.93 -18.23 9.68
C VAL A 84 15.96 -19.72 9.37
N GLU A 85 15.98 -20.57 10.40
CA GLU A 85 15.91 -22.02 10.25
C GLU A 85 14.59 -22.45 9.59
N ALA A 86 13.46 -21.94 10.10
CA ALA A 86 12.13 -22.24 9.55
C ALA A 86 11.99 -21.84 8.07
N ARG A 87 12.53 -20.69 7.67
CA ARG A 87 12.55 -20.27 6.25
C ARG A 87 13.29 -21.26 5.38
N SER A 88 14.46 -21.73 5.83
CA SER A 88 15.28 -22.67 5.05
C SER A 88 14.60 -24.03 4.91
N MET A 89 13.87 -24.46 5.95
CA MET A 89 13.23 -25.76 6.01
C MET A 89 11.88 -25.80 5.28
N PHE A 90 11.12 -24.70 5.26
CA PHE A 90 9.77 -24.64 4.68
C PHE A 90 9.70 -23.81 3.39
N CYS A 91 10.78 -23.79 2.61
CA CYS A 91 10.95 -22.88 1.48
C CYS A 91 9.93 -23.06 0.33
N HIS A 92 9.27 -24.23 0.22
CA HIS A 92 8.30 -24.51 -0.84
C HIS A 92 6.85 -24.18 -0.43
N LEU A 93 6.61 -23.78 0.81
CA LEU A 93 5.28 -23.41 1.30
C LEU A 93 5.18 -21.90 1.45
N GLU A 94 4.74 -21.21 0.40
CA GLU A 94 4.56 -19.75 0.41
C GLU A 94 3.76 -19.22 1.61
N PRO A 95 2.63 -19.83 2.04
CA PRO A 95 1.90 -19.29 3.19
C PRO A 95 2.71 -19.33 4.49
N VAL A 96 3.72 -20.21 4.58
CA VAL A 96 4.68 -20.24 5.70
C VAL A 96 5.68 -19.10 5.58
N LEU A 97 6.23 -18.87 4.38
CA LEU A 97 7.13 -17.75 4.12
C LEU A 97 6.47 -16.39 4.42
N VAL A 98 5.21 -16.21 4.01
CA VAL A 98 4.42 -15.01 4.31
C VAL A 98 4.26 -14.84 5.84
N GLN A 99 3.91 -15.91 6.56
CA GLN A 99 3.80 -15.87 8.02
C GLN A 99 5.14 -15.52 8.68
N LEU A 100 6.27 -16.04 8.19
CA LEU A 100 7.60 -15.73 8.71
C LEU A 100 7.95 -14.26 8.50
N ILE A 101 7.67 -13.69 7.32
CA ILE A 101 7.89 -12.25 7.05
C ILE A 101 7.08 -11.39 8.03
N HIS A 102 5.80 -11.70 8.23
CA HIS A 102 4.98 -10.99 9.22
C HIS A 102 5.50 -11.15 10.66
N SER A 103 5.95 -12.34 11.02
CA SER A 103 6.49 -12.62 12.37
C SER A 103 7.81 -11.87 12.61
N VAL A 104 8.67 -11.77 11.60
CA VAL A 104 9.92 -10.98 11.66
C VAL A 104 9.65 -9.48 11.70
N ASN A 105 8.67 -8.99 10.92
CA ASN A 105 8.21 -7.61 11.01
C ASN A 105 7.66 -7.28 12.41
N GLN A 106 6.87 -8.19 13.00
CA GLN A 106 6.40 -8.05 14.38
C GLN A 106 7.56 -8.05 15.38
N LEU A 107 8.57 -8.91 15.20
CA LEU A 107 9.75 -8.96 16.05
C LEU A 107 10.54 -7.63 16.04
N ALA A 108 10.67 -7.00 14.86
CA ALA A 108 11.26 -5.67 14.73
C ALA A 108 10.44 -4.60 15.48
N MET A 109 9.11 -4.66 15.39
CA MET A 109 8.22 -3.72 16.08
C MET A 109 8.18 -3.93 17.61
N GLU A 110 8.25 -5.17 18.10
CA GLU A 110 8.40 -5.45 19.53
C GLU A 110 9.76 -4.96 20.05
N THR A 111 10.82 -5.11 19.26
CA THR A 111 12.13 -4.50 19.58
C THR A 111 12.02 -2.98 19.69
N ARG A 112 11.35 -2.33 18.73
CA ARG A 112 11.06 -0.88 18.79
C ARG A 112 10.32 -0.50 20.06
N LYS A 113 9.30 -1.27 20.43
CA LYS A 113 8.46 -1.02 21.60
C LYS A 113 9.26 -1.11 22.90
N VAL A 114 10.10 -2.14 23.04
CA VAL A 114 11.00 -2.28 24.20
C VAL A 114 11.99 -1.12 24.28
N MET A 115 12.53 -0.70 23.14
CA MET A 115 13.49 0.39 23.06
C MET A 115 12.86 1.79 23.03
N LYS A 116 11.51 1.89 23.03
CA LYS A 116 10.77 3.16 22.84
C LYS A 116 11.27 3.96 21.62
N GLY A 117 11.62 3.26 20.55
CA GLY A 117 12.20 3.82 19.33
C GLY A 117 13.64 4.35 19.46
N ASN A 118 14.31 4.23 20.62
CA ASN A 118 15.71 4.63 20.80
C ASN A 118 16.61 3.40 20.67
N HIS A 119 17.02 3.08 19.45
CA HIS A 119 17.86 1.91 19.21
C HIS A 119 19.31 2.15 19.62
N SER A 120 19.92 1.18 20.30
CA SER A 120 21.37 1.12 20.46
C SER A 120 22.02 0.62 19.17
N ARG A 121 23.35 0.71 19.05
CA ARG A 121 24.07 0.12 17.90
C ARG A 121 23.72 -1.36 17.71
N LYS A 122 23.55 -2.11 18.81
CA LYS A 122 23.22 -3.53 18.78
C LYS A 122 21.77 -3.76 18.31
N THR A 123 20.80 -3.04 18.88
CA THR A 123 19.38 -3.25 18.50
C THR A 123 19.09 -2.73 17.09
N ALA A 124 19.77 -1.65 16.65
CA ALA A 124 19.68 -1.18 15.27
C ALA A 124 20.26 -2.21 14.29
N ALA A 125 21.38 -2.86 14.62
CA ALA A 125 21.93 -3.94 13.80
C ALA A 125 20.99 -5.14 13.73
N PHE A 126 20.38 -5.50 14.85
CA PHE A 126 19.36 -6.55 14.91
C PHE A 126 18.15 -6.24 14.03
N VAL A 127 17.56 -5.05 14.14
CA VAL A 127 16.41 -4.67 13.31
C VAL A 127 16.79 -4.66 11.83
N ARG A 128 18.00 -4.20 11.46
CA ARG A 128 18.49 -4.32 10.08
C ARG A 128 18.58 -5.77 9.61
N ALA A 129 18.92 -6.71 10.49
CA ALA A 129 18.90 -8.14 10.16
C ALA A 129 17.46 -8.67 9.92
N CYS A 130 16.48 -8.25 10.73
CA CYS A 130 15.06 -8.55 10.49
C CYS A 130 14.59 -8.02 9.13
N VAL A 131 14.90 -6.75 8.85
CA VAL A 131 14.58 -6.06 7.59
C VAL A 131 15.23 -6.77 6.40
N ALA A 132 16.51 -7.15 6.52
CA ALA A 132 17.22 -7.91 5.50
C ALA A 132 16.58 -9.28 5.25
N PHE A 133 16.20 -10.00 6.31
CA PHE A 133 15.46 -11.27 6.20
C PHE A 133 14.20 -11.10 5.36
N CYS A 134 13.37 -10.09 5.65
CA CYS A 134 12.16 -9.82 4.88
C CYS A 134 12.50 -9.52 3.40
N PHE A 135 13.49 -8.67 3.15
CA PHE A 135 13.88 -8.24 1.80
C PHE A 135 14.33 -9.40 0.91
N ILE A 136 15.09 -10.36 1.45
CA ILE A 136 15.55 -11.52 0.67
C ILE A 136 14.53 -12.65 0.58
N THR A 137 13.48 -12.63 1.40
CA THR A 137 12.45 -13.69 1.42
C THR A 137 11.29 -13.36 0.48
N ILE A 138 10.89 -12.09 0.38
CA ILE A 138 9.77 -11.66 -0.47
C ILE A 138 9.94 -12.07 -1.95
N PRO A 139 11.12 -11.96 -2.59
CA PRO A 139 11.32 -12.40 -3.98
C PRO A 139 11.04 -13.90 -4.22
N SER A 140 11.04 -14.73 -3.17
CA SER A 140 10.76 -16.17 -3.27
C SER A 140 9.27 -16.50 -3.42
N LEU A 141 8.38 -15.53 -3.27
CA LEU A 141 6.94 -15.71 -3.43
C LEU A 141 6.53 -15.58 -4.90
N THR A 142 5.49 -16.29 -5.33
CA THR A 142 4.99 -16.18 -6.70
C THR A 142 3.93 -15.08 -6.85
N SER A 143 3.11 -14.87 -5.82
CA SER A 143 2.02 -13.89 -5.87
C SER A 143 2.55 -12.44 -5.87
N ILE A 144 2.37 -11.76 -7.00
CA ILE A 144 2.80 -10.36 -7.19
C ILE A 144 2.14 -9.43 -6.17
N PHE A 145 0.83 -9.55 -5.93
CA PHE A 145 0.13 -8.74 -4.94
C PHE A 145 0.60 -9.00 -3.52
N THR A 146 0.94 -10.27 -3.20
CA THR A 146 1.53 -10.59 -1.90
C THR A 146 2.89 -9.92 -1.75
N ARG A 147 3.73 -9.97 -2.79
CA ARG A 147 5.03 -9.29 -2.81
C ARG A 147 4.92 -7.78 -2.67
N LEU A 148 4.03 -7.13 -3.45
CA LEU A 148 3.76 -5.69 -3.36
C LEU A 148 3.39 -5.28 -1.94
N ASN A 149 2.39 -5.95 -1.36
CA ASN A 149 1.93 -5.64 -0.01
C ASN A 149 3.02 -5.88 1.04
N LEU A 150 3.78 -6.97 0.93
CA LEU A 150 4.85 -7.27 1.88
C LEU A 150 6.05 -6.33 1.75
N TYR A 151 6.39 -5.87 0.55
CA TYR A 151 7.40 -4.83 0.36
C TYR A 151 6.95 -3.52 1.02
N LEU A 152 5.70 -3.10 0.82
CA LEU A 152 5.16 -1.89 1.45
C LEU A 152 5.15 -2.01 2.98
N HIS A 153 4.60 -3.10 3.54
CA HIS A 153 4.52 -3.31 4.98
C HIS A 153 5.92 -3.41 5.62
N SER A 154 6.84 -4.15 5.00
CA SER A 154 8.21 -4.28 5.53
C SER A 154 8.99 -2.96 5.41
N GLY A 155 8.74 -2.18 4.36
CA GLY A 155 9.26 -0.82 4.21
C GLY A 155 8.74 0.14 5.28
N GLN A 156 7.44 0.09 5.61
CA GLN A 156 6.84 0.86 6.71
C GLN A 156 7.44 0.46 8.07
N VAL A 157 7.66 -0.83 8.32
CA VAL A 157 8.33 -1.32 9.55
C VAL A 157 9.79 -0.85 9.62
N ALA A 158 10.51 -0.88 8.50
CA ALA A 158 11.87 -0.34 8.41
C ALA A 158 11.90 1.16 8.72
N LEU A 159 10.96 1.92 8.14
CA LEU A 159 10.81 3.36 8.38
C LEU A 159 10.51 3.67 9.85
N ALA A 160 9.55 2.96 10.46
CA ALA A 160 9.23 3.08 11.88
C ALA A 160 10.42 2.78 12.81
N ASN A 161 11.41 2.03 12.32
CA ASN A 161 12.64 1.69 13.01
C ASN A 161 13.87 2.52 12.58
N GLN A 162 13.66 3.66 11.89
CA GLN A 162 14.72 4.56 11.43
C GLN A 162 15.73 3.90 10.47
N CYS A 163 15.34 2.82 9.79
CA CYS A 163 16.15 2.13 8.79
C CYS A 163 15.87 2.70 7.39
N LEU A 164 16.18 4.00 7.20
CA LEU A 164 15.75 4.78 6.03
C LEU A 164 16.24 4.18 4.70
N SER A 165 17.50 3.80 4.60
CA SER A 165 18.06 3.23 3.36
C SER A 165 17.46 1.87 3.02
N GLN A 166 17.13 1.06 4.02
CA GLN A 166 16.45 -0.21 3.78
C GLN A 166 14.97 -0.01 3.42
N ALA A 167 14.31 0.98 4.01
CA ALA A 167 12.94 1.35 3.65
C ALA A 167 12.88 1.82 2.18
N ASP A 168 13.79 2.69 1.76
CA ASP A 168 13.93 3.12 0.36
C ASP A 168 14.13 1.93 -0.60
N ALA A 169 14.96 0.95 -0.23
CA ALA A 169 15.13 -0.27 -1.03
C ALA A 169 13.81 -1.07 -1.19
N PHE A 170 13.01 -1.19 -0.13
CA PHE A 170 11.69 -1.82 -0.18
C PHE A 170 10.73 -1.08 -1.12
N PHE A 171 10.68 0.25 -1.02
CA PHE A 171 9.79 1.07 -1.85
C PHE A 171 10.19 1.04 -3.31
N ARG A 172 11.49 1.07 -3.62
CA ARG A 172 11.99 0.84 -5.00
C ARG A 172 11.59 -0.52 -5.54
N ALA A 173 11.78 -1.58 -4.75
CA ALA A 173 11.40 -2.93 -5.16
C ALA A 173 9.89 -3.05 -5.43
N ALA A 174 9.06 -2.36 -4.63
CA ALA A 174 7.63 -2.27 -4.87
C ALA A 174 7.31 -1.50 -6.17
N ILE A 175 7.93 -0.32 -6.39
CA ILE A 175 7.77 0.47 -7.62
C ILE A 175 8.15 -0.35 -8.85
N SER A 176 9.29 -1.03 -8.82
CA SER A 176 9.75 -1.87 -9.93
C SER A 176 8.85 -3.07 -10.23
N LEU A 177 8.04 -3.50 -9.26
CA LEU A 177 7.13 -4.64 -9.40
C LEU A 177 5.75 -4.24 -9.95
N VAL A 178 5.34 -2.98 -9.83
CA VAL A 178 4.04 -2.49 -10.34
C VAL A 178 3.81 -2.77 -11.85
N PRO A 179 4.79 -2.60 -12.77
CA PRO A 179 4.60 -2.91 -14.18
C PRO A 179 4.32 -4.40 -14.45
N GLU A 180 4.75 -5.28 -13.54
CA GLU A 180 4.58 -6.73 -13.69
C GLU A 180 3.17 -7.20 -13.32
N VAL A 181 2.32 -6.32 -12.76
CA VAL A 181 0.95 -6.69 -12.32
C VAL A 181 0.11 -7.12 -13.54
N PRO A 182 -0.36 -8.38 -13.59
CA PRO A 182 -1.14 -8.89 -14.71
C PRO A 182 -2.52 -8.24 -14.72
N LYS A 183 -3.16 -8.10 -15.89
CA LYS A 183 -4.52 -7.52 -16.00
C LYS A 183 -5.59 -8.32 -15.25
N MET A 184 -5.44 -9.64 -15.22
CA MET A 184 -6.36 -10.55 -14.55
C MET A 184 -5.62 -11.38 -13.51
N ILE A 185 -6.26 -11.57 -12.36
CA ILE A 185 -5.78 -12.43 -11.28
C ILE A 185 -6.83 -13.48 -10.93
N SER A 186 -6.37 -14.68 -10.56
CA SER A 186 -7.26 -15.74 -10.06
C SER A 186 -7.37 -15.63 -8.54
N ILE A 187 -8.59 -15.38 -8.04
CA ILE A 187 -8.92 -15.37 -6.61
C ILE A 187 -10.03 -16.40 -6.40
N ASP A 188 -9.76 -17.41 -5.58
CA ASP A 188 -10.67 -18.54 -5.31
C ASP A 188 -11.18 -19.21 -6.59
N GLY A 189 -10.29 -19.37 -7.58
CA GLY A 189 -10.60 -19.97 -8.88
C GLY A 189 -11.38 -19.06 -9.84
N LYS A 190 -11.68 -17.82 -9.46
CA LYS A 190 -12.35 -16.84 -10.32
C LYS A 190 -11.37 -15.80 -10.82
N LEU A 191 -11.35 -15.59 -12.13
CA LEU A 191 -10.61 -14.51 -12.75
C LEU A 191 -11.29 -13.17 -12.43
N ARG A 192 -10.53 -12.23 -11.87
CA ARG A 192 -10.96 -10.87 -11.57
C ARG A 192 -9.96 -9.86 -12.15
N PRO A 193 -10.41 -8.67 -12.57
CA PRO A 193 -9.51 -7.57 -12.92
C PRO A 193 -8.62 -7.21 -11.73
N SER A 194 -7.34 -6.97 -12.01
CA SER A 194 -6.35 -6.63 -11.00
C SER A 194 -6.36 -5.14 -10.65
N GLU A 195 -6.91 -4.29 -11.52
CA GLU A 195 -6.84 -2.83 -11.39
C GLU A 195 -7.39 -2.32 -10.05
N ALA A 196 -8.50 -2.89 -9.57
CA ALA A 196 -9.06 -2.52 -8.27
C ALA A 196 -8.11 -2.79 -7.10
N TYR A 197 -7.40 -3.92 -7.13
CA TYR A 197 -6.40 -4.27 -6.10
C TYR A 197 -5.14 -3.43 -6.23
N LEU A 198 -4.75 -3.10 -7.47
CA LEU A 198 -3.63 -2.20 -7.73
C LEU A 198 -3.96 -0.79 -7.23
N LEU A 199 -5.17 -0.29 -7.46
CA LEU A 199 -5.65 0.98 -6.95
C LEU A 199 -5.58 1.02 -5.41
N GLU A 200 -6.09 -0.01 -4.72
CA GLU A 200 -6.03 -0.10 -3.26
C GLU A 200 -4.58 -0.06 -2.74
N PHE A 201 -3.69 -0.86 -3.35
CA PHE A 201 -2.27 -0.86 -3.02
C PHE A 201 -1.63 0.52 -3.23
N LEU A 202 -1.87 1.16 -4.37
CA LEU A 202 -1.29 2.47 -4.71
C LEU A 202 -1.79 3.57 -3.77
N CYS A 203 -3.06 3.56 -3.36
CA CYS A 203 -3.58 4.50 -2.37
C CYS A 203 -2.85 4.40 -1.02
N ASN A 204 -2.60 3.17 -0.55
CA ASN A 204 -1.80 2.94 0.66
C ASN A 204 -0.35 3.39 0.47
N PHE A 205 0.22 3.11 -0.71
CA PHE A 205 1.59 3.52 -1.01
C PHE A 205 1.73 5.05 -1.08
N PHE A 206 0.80 5.78 -1.70
CA PHE A 206 0.77 7.24 -1.71
C PHE A 206 0.71 7.82 -0.31
N SER A 207 -0.11 7.23 0.57
CA SER A 207 -0.14 7.63 1.98
C SER A 207 1.25 7.46 2.61
N THR A 208 1.91 6.32 2.37
CA THR A 208 3.27 6.09 2.88
C THR A 208 4.28 7.10 2.31
N LEU A 209 4.18 7.45 1.02
CA LEU A 209 5.06 8.43 0.36
C LEU A 209 4.99 9.83 0.95
N LEU A 210 3.88 10.22 1.57
CA LEU A 210 3.76 11.53 2.23
C LEU A 210 4.84 11.71 3.32
N ILE A 211 5.10 10.67 4.09
CA ILE A 211 5.96 10.70 5.28
C ILE A 211 7.35 10.12 5.07
N ILE A 212 7.71 9.80 3.82
CA ILE A 212 9.04 9.32 3.49
C ILE A 212 9.94 10.54 3.25
N PRO A 213 11.10 10.65 3.93
CA PRO A 213 12.10 11.65 3.61
C PRO A 213 12.68 11.41 2.22
N ASP A 214 12.85 12.47 1.46
CA ASP A 214 13.58 12.42 0.20
C ASP A 214 15.05 12.06 0.41
N HIS A 215 15.62 11.32 -0.54
CA HIS A 215 17.02 10.96 -0.51
C HIS A 215 17.89 12.19 -0.85
N PRO A 216 18.90 12.55 -0.02
CA PRO A 216 19.70 13.77 -0.21
C PRO A 216 20.34 13.92 -1.59
N GLU A 217 20.71 12.79 -2.21
CA GLU A 217 21.46 12.74 -3.46
C GLU A 217 20.60 12.53 -4.73
N GLN A 218 19.31 12.24 -4.61
CA GLN A 218 18.48 11.81 -5.76
C GLN A 218 17.47 12.87 -6.22
N GLY A 219 17.53 14.05 -5.61
CA GLY A 219 16.59 15.13 -5.84
C GLY A 219 15.23 14.89 -5.18
N VAL A 220 14.46 15.97 -5.15
CA VAL A 220 13.15 15.99 -4.48
C VAL A 220 12.15 15.06 -5.15
N LEU A 221 11.22 14.50 -4.38
CA LEU A 221 10.11 13.67 -4.85
C LEU A 221 10.55 12.46 -5.68
N PHE A 222 11.75 11.91 -5.45
CA PHE A 222 12.32 10.85 -6.29
C PHE A 222 11.41 9.63 -6.40
N LEU A 223 10.92 9.10 -5.26
CA LEU A 223 10.05 7.93 -5.25
C LEU A 223 8.68 8.21 -5.87
N VAL A 224 8.12 9.41 -5.65
CA VAL A 224 6.85 9.84 -6.26
C VAL A 224 6.97 9.88 -7.78
N ARG A 225 8.06 10.47 -8.29
CA ARG A 225 8.35 10.52 -9.74
C ARG A 225 8.56 9.12 -10.31
N GLY A 226 9.33 8.28 -9.61
CA GLY A 226 9.55 6.89 -10.02
C GLY A 226 8.24 6.09 -10.13
N LEU A 227 7.35 6.24 -9.15
CA LEU A 227 6.04 5.60 -9.15
C LEU A 227 5.13 6.14 -10.27
N LEU A 228 5.12 7.46 -10.50
CA LEU A 228 4.34 8.07 -11.57
C LEU A 228 4.78 7.62 -12.96
N ASN A 229 6.10 7.52 -13.20
CA ASN A 229 6.64 7.01 -14.47
C ASN A 229 6.14 5.59 -14.74
N VAL A 230 6.22 4.72 -13.74
CA VAL A 230 5.74 3.35 -13.83
C VAL A 230 4.22 3.26 -14.08
N ILE A 231 3.43 4.10 -13.40
CA ILE A 231 1.96 4.17 -13.60
C ILE A 231 1.63 4.66 -15.02
N GLN A 232 2.42 5.58 -15.56
CA GLN A 232 2.24 6.09 -16.91
C GLN A 232 2.47 5.00 -17.96
N ASP A 233 3.50 4.17 -17.77
CA ASP A 233 3.87 3.07 -18.66
C ASP A 233 3.01 1.81 -18.48
N TYR A 234 2.24 1.72 -17.38
CA TYR A 234 1.32 0.62 -17.13
C TYR A 234 0.20 0.56 -18.18
N THR A 235 -0.11 -0.64 -18.67
CA THR A 235 -1.16 -0.86 -19.67
C THR A 235 -2.53 -1.03 -19.01
N TRP A 236 -3.22 0.09 -18.82
CA TRP A 236 -4.60 0.18 -18.31
C TRP A 236 -5.62 -0.40 -19.30
N GLU A 237 -6.78 -0.83 -18.80
CA GLU A 237 -7.92 -1.19 -19.64
C GLU A 237 -8.57 0.05 -20.28
N ASP A 238 -8.87 -0.01 -21.59
CA ASP A 238 -9.39 1.14 -22.36
C ASP A 238 -10.71 1.72 -21.82
N ASN A 239 -11.52 0.88 -21.19
CA ASN A 239 -12.81 1.26 -20.60
C ASN A 239 -12.75 1.55 -19.10
N SER A 240 -11.55 1.56 -18.50
CA SER A 240 -11.38 1.82 -17.07
C SER A 240 -11.10 3.30 -16.80
N ASP A 241 -11.66 3.80 -15.69
CA ASP A 241 -11.38 5.13 -15.15
C ASP A 241 -10.32 5.08 -14.03
N ASP A 242 -9.75 3.90 -13.73
CA ASP A 242 -8.89 3.69 -12.56
C ASP A 242 -7.57 4.47 -12.66
N LYS A 243 -7.02 4.61 -13.87
CA LYS A 243 -5.87 5.50 -14.13
C LYS A 243 -6.13 6.93 -13.65
N ILE A 244 -7.33 7.44 -13.91
CA ILE A 244 -7.73 8.81 -13.55
C ILE A 244 -7.99 8.94 -12.05
N LYS A 245 -8.55 7.92 -11.42
CA LYS A 245 -8.66 7.86 -9.95
C LYS A 245 -7.29 7.90 -9.29
N ILE A 246 -6.31 7.16 -9.83
CA ILE A 246 -4.92 7.17 -9.35
C ILE A 246 -4.31 8.55 -9.51
N TYR A 247 -4.42 9.17 -10.68
CA TYR A 247 -3.93 10.54 -10.90
C TYR A 247 -4.61 11.55 -9.98
N THR A 248 -5.90 11.40 -9.70
CA THR A 248 -6.61 12.23 -8.73
C THR A 248 -6.03 12.07 -7.32
N ASN A 249 -5.75 10.83 -6.89
CA ASN A 249 -5.10 10.56 -5.59
C ASN A 249 -3.66 11.10 -5.54
N VAL A 250 -2.93 11.12 -6.66
CA VAL A 250 -1.62 11.76 -6.74
C VAL A 250 -1.75 13.27 -6.56
N VAL A 251 -2.77 13.91 -7.15
CA VAL A 251 -3.04 15.34 -6.90
C VAL A 251 -3.30 15.60 -5.41
N HIS A 252 -4.03 14.71 -4.72
CA HIS A 252 -4.23 14.79 -3.27
C HIS A 252 -2.91 14.66 -2.50
N LEU A 253 -2.06 13.71 -2.88
CA LEU A 253 -0.73 13.54 -2.29
C LEU A 253 0.14 14.79 -2.46
N LEU A 254 0.19 15.35 -3.67
CA LEU A 254 0.99 16.54 -3.97
C LEU A 254 0.46 17.78 -3.24
N SER A 255 -0.86 17.89 -3.08
CA SER A 255 -1.48 18.93 -2.24
C SER A 255 -1.08 18.77 -0.77
N ALA A 256 -1.09 17.54 -0.25
CA ALA A 256 -0.65 17.23 1.11
C ALA A 256 0.85 17.51 1.30
N MET A 257 1.69 17.16 0.33
CA MET A 257 3.12 17.47 0.32
C MET A 257 3.42 18.98 0.25
N SER A 258 2.47 19.79 -0.21
CA SER A 258 2.62 21.25 -0.27
C SER A 258 2.27 21.96 1.05
N GLN A 259 1.77 21.22 2.04
CA GLN A 259 1.43 21.79 3.35
C GLN A 259 2.69 22.03 4.18
N GLU A 260 2.68 23.07 5.03
CA GLU A 260 3.77 23.38 5.95
C GLU A 260 3.97 22.30 7.02
N THR A 261 2.90 21.55 7.34
CA THR A 261 2.95 20.44 8.29
C THR A 261 2.01 19.34 7.80
N TYR A 262 2.49 18.10 7.79
CA TYR A 262 1.71 16.96 7.39
C TYR A 262 0.72 16.52 8.46
N ILE A 263 -0.36 15.87 8.03
CA ILE A 263 -1.43 15.40 8.92
C ILE A 263 -1.00 14.27 9.88
N TYR A 264 0.06 13.54 9.53
CA TYR A 264 0.65 12.51 10.39
C TYR A 264 2.14 12.37 10.12
N HIS A 265 2.83 11.78 11.10
CA HIS A 265 4.28 11.56 11.10
C HIS A 265 4.62 10.21 11.70
N ILE A 266 5.83 9.75 11.43
CA ILE A 266 6.45 8.65 12.17
C ILE A 266 7.38 9.23 13.22
N ASP A 267 7.20 8.79 14.46
CA ASP A 267 8.08 9.13 15.57
C ASP A 267 9.55 8.86 15.22
N LYS A 268 10.38 9.93 15.29
CA LYS A 268 11.82 9.98 14.98
C LYS A 268 12.20 9.84 13.51
N VAL A 269 11.28 10.09 12.61
CA VAL A 269 11.56 10.25 11.18
C VAL A 269 11.18 11.66 10.78
N GLU A 270 12.16 12.41 10.27
CA GLU A 270 11.93 13.76 9.75
C GLU A 270 11.40 13.64 8.31
N SER A 271 10.11 13.90 8.13
CA SER A 271 9.45 13.90 6.82
C SER A 271 9.76 15.18 6.03
N ASN A 272 9.36 15.21 4.76
CA ASN A 272 9.63 16.31 3.85
C ASN A 272 9.06 17.68 4.29
N ASP A 273 8.00 17.73 5.10
CA ASP A 273 7.52 18.98 5.70
C ASP A 273 8.54 19.57 6.69
N THR A 274 9.24 18.71 7.45
CA THR A 274 10.33 19.14 8.34
C THR A 274 11.59 19.49 7.55
N LEU A 275 11.92 18.69 6.53
CA LEU A 275 13.16 18.87 5.74
C LEU A 275 13.11 20.12 4.85
N TYR A 276 11.95 20.43 4.26
CA TYR A 276 11.82 21.53 3.32
C TYR A 276 11.00 22.71 3.87
N GLY A 277 10.09 22.51 4.82
CA GLY A 277 9.41 23.61 5.55
C GLY A 277 8.75 24.66 4.66
N GLY A 278 8.14 24.25 3.54
CA GLY A 278 7.56 25.18 2.57
C GLY A 278 8.56 25.86 1.63
N ASP A 279 9.76 25.29 1.47
CA ASP A 279 10.77 25.79 0.53
C ASP A 279 10.20 26.01 -0.87
N THR A 280 10.49 27.19 -1.44
CA THR A 280 9.91 27.62 -2.71
C THR A 280 10.32 26.75 -3.89
N LYS A 281 11.52 26.15 -3.88
CA LYS A 281 11.96 25.23 -4.94
C LYS A 281 11.25 23.89 -4.83
N PHE A 282 11.08 23.38 -3.61
CA PHE A 282 10.29 22.17 -3.36
C PHE A 282 8.84 22.35 -3.82
N LEU A 283 8.19 23.45 -3.41
CA LEU A 283 6.82 23.77 -3.83
C LEU A 283 6.68 23.96 -5.34
N ALA A 284 7.69 24.55 -6.00
CA ALA A 284 7.70 24.69 -7.45
C ALA A 284 7.75 23.32 -8.15
N GLU A 285 8.54 22.38 -7.63
CA GLU A 285 8.61 21.03 -8.17
C GLU A 285 7.32 20.22 -7.94
N THR A 286 6.72 20.34 -6.76
CA THR A 286 5.41 19.76 -6.45
C THR A 286 4.33 20.32 -7.37
N SER A 287 4.33 21.63 -7.60
CA SER A 287 3.40 22.30 -8.51
C SER A 287 3.57 21.84 -9.96
N ARG A 288 4.81 21.74 -10.46
CA ARG A 288 5.11 21.27 -11.82
C ARG A 288 4.62 19.84 -12.05
N LEU A 289 4.82 18.96 -11.07
CA LEU A 289 4.33 17.60 -11.14
C LEU A 289 2.80 17.55 -11.11
N CYS A 290 2.18 18.37 -10.26
CA CYS A 290 0.73 18.52 -10.18
C CYS A 290 0.13 18.99 -11.52
N GLU A 291 0.70 20.03 -12.15
CA GLU A 291 0.27 20.52 -13.47
C GLU A 291 0.34 19.43 -14.55
N THR A 292 1.37 18.59 -14.51
CA THR A 292 1.54 17.46 -15.44
C THR A 292 0.43 16.43 -15.25
N VAL A 293 0.15 16.04 -14.01
CA VAL A 293 -0.90 15.07 -13.67
C VAL A 293 -2.30 15.62 -13.98
N ILE A 294 -2.57 16.89 -13.66
CA ILE A 294 -3.82 17.56 -14.03
C ILE A 294 -4.00 17.56 -15.55
N SER A 295 -2.95 17.84 -16.32
CA SER A 295 -3.01 17.82 -17.78
C SER A 295 -3.42 16.44 -18.32
N GLN A 296 -2.91 15.36 -17.74
CA GLN A 296 -3.32 13.99 -18.09
C GLN A 296 -4.79 13.71 -17.78
N ILE A 297 -5.30 14.19 -16.64
CA ILE A 297 -6.73 14.08 -16.29
C ILE A 297 -7.61 14.82 -17.31
N LEU A 298 -7.22 16.04 -17.67
CA LEU A 298 -7.96 16.87 -18.63
C LEU A 298 -7.93 16.29 -20.05
N GLU A 299 -6.80 15.70 -20.45
CA GLU A 299 -6.69 15.00 -21.73
C GLU A 299 -7.65 13.81 -21.81
N HIS A 300 -7.74 13.01 -20.74
CA HIS A 300 -8.70 11.91 -20.69
C HIS A 300 -10.15 12.40 -20.73
N LEU A 301 -10.51 13.44 -19.97
CA LEU A 301 -11.85 14.05 -20.04
C LEU A 301 -12.17 14.56 -21.45
N LYS A 302 -11.19 15.11 -22.17
CA LYS A 302 -11.35 15.55 -23.56
C LYS A 302 -11.60 14.36 -24.50
N ASN A 303 -10.90 13.24 -24.30
CA ASN A 303 -11.08 12.03 -25.11
C ASN A 303 -12.47 11.40 -24.88
N LEU A 304 -12.93 11.30 -23.64
CA LEU A 304 -14.30 10.84 -23.34
C LEU A 304 -15.38 11.68 -24.05
N GLY A 305 -15.14 12.98 -24.19
CA GLY A 305 -16.02 13.88 -24.95
C GLY A 305 -16.02 13.62 -26.45
N LYS A 306 -14.88 13.22 -27.03
CA LYS A 306 -14.77 12.83 -28.45
C LYS A 306 -15.44 11.48 -28.73
N ASP A 307 -15.32 10.55 -27.77
CA ASP A 307 -15.88 9.20 -27.87
C ASP A 307 -17.37 9.16 -27.49
N GLU A 308 -18.01 10.33 -27.31
CA GLU A 308 -19.42 10.49 -26.92
C GLU A 308 -19.82 9.75 -25.63
N THR A 309 -18.85 9.43 -24.77
CA THR A 309 -19.08 8.80 -23.45
C THR A 309 -19.43 9.85 -22.37
N LEU A 310 -20.38 10.72 -22.72
CA LEU A 310 -20.70 11.96 -21.99
C LEU A 310 -21.12 11.75 -20.53
N LYS A 311 -21.74 10.60 -20.21
CA LYS A 311 -22.11 10.25 -18.83
C LYS A 311 -20.88 10.01 -17.95
N ARG A 312 -19.86 9.29 -18.47
CA ARG A 312 -18.58 9.06 -17.76
C ARG A 312 -17.81 10.36 -17.62
N GLN A 313 -17.74 11.15 -18.70
CA GLN A 313 -17.11 12.47 -18.68
C GLN A 313 -17.73 13.38 -17.61
N SER A 314 -19.07 13.45 -17.56
CA SER A 314 -19.81 14.24 -16.58
C SER A 314 -19.50 13.82 -15.14
N HIS A 315 -19.51 12.51 -14.87
CA HIS A 315 -19.21 11.95 -13.55
C HIS A 315 -17.77 12.27 -13.12
N LEU A 316 -16.77 12.01 -13.97
CA LEU A 316 -15.37 12.27 -13.65
C LEU A 316 -15.07 13.76 -13.49
N ALA A 317 -15.67 14.63 -14.32
CA ALA A 317 -15.53 16.07 -14.18
C ALA A 317 -16.04 16.56 -12.81
N LEU A 318 -17.17 16.02 -12.34
CA LEU A 318 -17.70 16.34 -11.02
C LEU A 318 -16.82 15.81 -9.88
N CYS A 319 -16.32 14.58 -9.99
CA CYS A 319 -15.40 13.99 -9.01
C CYS A 319 -14.10 14.80 -8.90
N PHE A 320 -13.55 15.22 -10.04
CA PHE A 320 -12.33 16.02 -10.06
C PHE A 320 -12.58 17.46 -9.57
N PHE A 321 -13.75 18.05 -9.88
CA PHE A 321 -14.18 19.32 -9.28
C PHE A 321 -14.21 19.24 -7.75
N ASN A 322 -14.82 18.19 -7.18
CA ASN A 322 -14.89 18.00 -5.73
C ASN A 322 -13.48 17.85 -5.12
N SER A 323 -12.56 17.20 -5.84
CA SER A 323 -11.16 17.08 -5.42
C SER A 323 -10.45 18.43 -5.39
N LEU A 324 -10.62 19.27 -6.41
CA LEU A 324 -10.07 20.63 -6.41
C LEU A 324 -10.68 21.48 -5.30
N LEU A 325 -11.99 21.37 -5.07
CA LEU A 325 -12.66 22.10 -4.00
C LEU A 325 -12.11 21.74 -2.61
N ALA A 326 -11.73 20.48 -2.40
CA ALA A 326 -11.21 20.01 -1.11
C ALA A 326 -9.72 20.33 -0.90
N HIS A 327 -8.91 20.35 -1.96
CA HIS A 327 -7.45 20.32 -1.84
C HIS A 327 -6.70 21.46 -2.55
N ALA A 328 -7.36 22.22 -3.43
CA ALA A 328 -6.71 23.26 -4.22
C ALA A 328 -6.90 24.65 -3.59
N ASP A 329 -5.90 25.51 -3.75
CA ASP A 329 -6.03 26.93 -3.42
C ASP A 329 -6.81 27.67 -4.52
N LEU A 330 -8.12 27.83 -4.31
CA LEU A 330 -9.01 28.50 -5.26
C LEU A 330 -8.91 30.03 -5.25
N ARG A 331 -7.98 30.62 -4.47
CA ARG A 331 -7.54 32.01 -4.65
C ARG A 331 -6.67 32.16 -5.91
N ASN A 332 -6.07 31.07 -6.39
CA ASN A 332 -5.37 31.06 -7.66
C ASN A 332 -6.37 31.11 -8.83
N ASN A 333 -6.28 32.17 -9.64
CA ASN A 333 -7.18 32.40 -10.77
C ASN A 333 -7.23 31.23 -11.77
N LYS A 334 -6.11 30.54 -12.02
CA LYS A 334 -6.08 29.40 -12.95
C LYS A 334 -6.87 28.21 -12.40
N LEU A 335 -6.69 27.88 -11.12
CA LEU A 335 -7.38 26.78 -10.45
C LEU A 335 -8.86 27.10 -10.25
N ASN A 336 -9.18 28.34 -9.91
CA ASN A 336 -10.56 28.83 -9.83
C ASN A 336 -11.28 28.69 -11.18
N GLN A 337 -10.64 29.13 -12.27
CA GLN A 337 -11.19 28.97 -13.62
C GLN A 337 -11.36 27.49 -14.00
N LEU A 338 -10.39 26.64 -13.65
CA LEU A 338 -10.46 25.21 -13.89
C LEU A 338 -11.66 24.58 -13.14
N ALA A 339 -11.87 24.94 -11.88
CA ALA A 339 -13.00 24.48 -11.09
C ALA A 339 -14.34 24.86 -11.75
N VAL A 340 -14.50 26.11 -12.17
CA VAL A 340 -15.69 26.56 -12.90
C VAL A 340 -15.88 25.79 -14.21
N ASN A 341 -14.80 25.55 -14.97
CA ASN A 341 -14.88 24.78 -16.21
C ASN A 341 -15.30 23.33 -15.98
N LEU A 342 -14.78 22.67 -14.95
CA LEU A 342 -15.16 21.29 -14.59
C LEU A 342 -16.61 21.20 -14.13
N TRP A 343 -17.08 22.16 -13.34
CA TRP A 343 -18.48 22.25 -12.92
C TRP A 343 -19.43 22.39 -14.12
N ASN A 344 -19.09 23.26 -15.06
CA ASN A 344 -19.87 23.45 -16.28
C ASN A 344 -19.82 22.21 -17.17
N LEU A 345 -18.65 21.57 -17.31
CA LEU A 345 -18.49 20.34 -18.08
C LEU A 345 -19.34 19.20 -17.49
N ALA A 346 -19.34 19.06 -16.16
CA ALA A 346 -20.15 18.06 -15.47
C ALA A 346 -21.64 18.22 -15.81
N GLN A 347 -22.15 19.45 -15.87
CA GLN A 347 -23.56 19.71 -16.09
C GLN A 347 -23.98 19.78 -17.57
N LYS A 348 -23.05 20.08 -18.49
CA LYS A 348 -23.30 20.42 -19.90
C LYS A 348 -24.33 19.54 -20.64
N HIS A 349 -24.36 18.24 -20.34
CA HIS A 349 -25.23 17.26 -21.01
C HIS A 349 -26.31 16.68 -20.09
N GLY A 350 -26.58 17.28 -18.93
CA GLY A 350 -27.63 16.85 -18.00
C GLY A 350 -27.36 15.55 -17.23
N PHE A 351 -26.17 14.93 -17.41
CA PHE A 351 -25.80 13.68 -16.76
C PHE A 351 -25.31 13.82 -15.31
N ALA A 352 -25.04 15.05 -14.85
CA ALA A 352 -24.64 15.29 -13.47
C ALA A 352 -25.74 14.86 -12.49
N ASP A 353 -25.34 14.21 -11.39
CA ASP A 353 -26.26 13.86 -10.32
C ASP A 353 -26.73 15.12 -9.60
N THR A 354 -27.98 15.51 -9.83
CA THR A 354 -28.57 16.75 -9.30
C THR A 354 -28.48 16.81 -7.77
N LYS A 355 -28.65 15.68 -7.08
CA LYS A 355 -28.56 15.62 -5.62
C LYS A 355 -27.16 15.97 -5.13
N THR A 356 -26.13 15.41 -5.75
CA THR A 356 -24.73 15.70 -5.45
C THR A 356 -24.41 17.16 -5.77
N THR A 357 -24.77 17.64 -6.97
CA THR A 357 -24.49 19.03 -7.39
C THR A 357 -25.12 20.07 -6.46
N VAL A 358 -26.39 19.87 -6.06
CA VAL A 358 -27.07 20.78 -5.10
C VAL A 358 -26.36 20.77 -3.75
N LYS A 359 -26.07 19.60 -3.20
CA LYS A 359 -25.37 19.47 -1.91
C LYS A 359 -23.97 20.08 -1.93
N THR A 360 -23.23 19.89 -3.02
CA THR A 360 -21.91 20.51 -3.19
C THR A 360 -22.03 22.03 -3.20
N LEU A 361 -23.02 22.60 -3.90
CA LEU A 361 -23.24 24.04 -3.91
C LEU A 361 -23.65 24.58 -2.53
N GLU A 362 -24.51 23.87 -1.81
CA GLU A 362 -24.89 24.20 -0.42
C GLU A 362 -23.67 24.17 0.51
N TYR A 363 -22.79 23.17 0.36
CA TYR A 363 -21.54 23.09 1.09
C TYR A 363 -20.65 24.29 0.82
N ILE A 364 -20.45 24.69 -0.45
CA ILE A 364 -19.62 25.87 -0.80
C ILE A 364 -20.22 27.14 -0.18
N LYS A 365 -21.54 27.32 -0.23
CA LYS A 365 -22.24 28.44 0.40
C LYS A 365 -22.11 28.47 1.93
N LEU A 366 -22.04 27.30 2.56
CA LEU A 366 -21.80 27.21 3.99
C LEU A 366 -20.36 27.60 4.31
N GLN A 367 -19.40 27.06 3.55
CA GLN A 367 -17.98 27.34 3.70
C GLN A 367 -17.62 28.81 3.44
N SER A 368 -18.30 29.47 2.49
CA SER A 368 -18.07 30.89 2.18
C SER A 368 -18.41 31.85 3.32
N LYS A 369 -19.11 31.39 4.36
CA LYS A 369 -19.37 32.17 5.58
C LYS A 369 -18.15 32.27 6.50
N HIS A 370 -17.16 31.38 6.34
CA HIS A 370 -15.92 31.46 7.08
C HIS A 370 -15.02 32.56 6.49
N PRO A 371 -14.47 33.49 7.30
CA PRO A 371 -13.69 34.62 6.81
C PRO A 371 -12.50 34.23 5.92
N GLU A 372 -11.83 33.12 6.25
CA GLU A 372 -10.68 32.59 5.50
C GLU A 372 -11.04 32.05 4.11
N LEU A 373 -12.31 31.67 3.91
CA LEU A 373 -12.85 31.11 2.67
C LEU A 373 -13.77 32.10 1.94
N SER A 374 -13.62 33.40 2.19
CA SER A 374 -14.44 34.46 1.58
C SER A 374 -14.46 34.41 0.05
N HIS A 375 -13.37 33.98 -0.57
CA HIS A 375 -13.23 33.77 -2.02
C HIS A 375 -14.24 32.76 -2.60
N PHE A 376 -14.83 31.88 -1.78
CA PHE A 376 -15.91 31.00 -2.22
C PHE A 376 -17.20 31.75 -2.53
N THR A 377 -17.39 32.95 -1.98
CA THR A 377 -18.57 33.79 -2.29
C THR A 377 -18.62 34.13 -3.78
N GLU A 378 -17.48 34.51 -4.35
CA GLU A 378 -17.34 34.79 -5.78
C GLU A 378 -17.46 33.51 -6.61
N LEU A 379 -16.92 32.40 -6.11
CA LEU A 379 -17.03 31.10 -6.76
C LEU A 379 -18.50 30.67 -6.90
N VAL A 380 -19.32 30.78 -5.84
CA VAL A 380 -20.75 30.40 -5.87
C VAL A 380 -21.51 31.12 -6.99
N LEU A 381 -21.23 32.41 -7.22
CA LEU A 381 -21.88 33.18 -8.28
C LEU A 381 -21.57 32.63 -9.69
N ARG A 382 -20.45 31.93 -9.84
CA ARG A 382 -19.97 31.35 -11.10
C ARG A 382 -20.34 29.88 -11.27
N LEU A 383 -21.05 29.29 -10.31
CA LEU A 383 -21.47 27.88 -10.31
C LEU A 383 -23.01 27.76 -10.45
N PRO A 384 -23.60 28.12 -11.60
CA PRO A 384 -25.04 27.98 -11.80
C PRO A 384 -25.43 26.50 -11.77
N LEU A 385 -26.63 26.22 -11.23
CA LEU A 385 -27.29 24.93 -11.42
C LEU A 385 -28.02 24.97 -12.75
N GLN A 386 -27.75 24.01 -13.63
CA GLN A 386 -28.54 23.87 -14.85
C GLN A 386 -29.89 23.24 -14.51
N SER A 387 -30.97 23.96 -14.77
CA SER A 387 -32.34 23.41 -14.74
C SER A 387 -32.46 22.38 -15.88
N ARG A 388 -32.80 21.13 -15.53
CA ARG A 388 -33.11 20.09 -16.51
C ARG A 388 -34.29 20.55 -17.37
N THR A 389 -34.04 20.90 -18.63
CA THR A 389 -35.07 20.99 -19.68
C THR A 389 -35.30 19.64 -20.30
#